data_AF-A0A7C5UIT9-F1
#
_entry.id   AF-A0A7C5UIT9-F1
#
_cell.length_a   1.000
_cell.length_b   1.000
_cell.length_c   1.000
_cell.angle_alpha   90.00
_cell.angle_beta   90.00
_cell.angle_gamma   90.00
#
_symmetry.space_group_name_H-M   'P 1'
#
loop_
_entity.id
_entity.type
_entity.pdbx_description
1 polymer ?
#
loop_
_entity_poly.entity_id
_entity_poly.type
_entity_poly.pdbx_seq_one_letter_code
_entity_poly.pdbx_strand_id
1 'polypeptide(L)'
;RHNFLTPFRDSVSNLVQVLAAFTFGLGVVNLVLIHGRHVLQRTANLPFSLAFFSGFLLMTVVGFIQRYSPQLWAKGAGTGQIAFWEGMHKLLFEGMLLPLTSTVFSLLAFFIVSAAYRAFRIRTLEAGLLMTAAIIVMLANVPVGTWLTSWLPTEGWLKWFRLENAAIWLTTQINAPTQRAILFGLWVGALGAALRIWLSLERTFTAGGR
;
A
#
# COMPACT_ATOMS: atom_id res chain seq x y z
N ARG A 1 1.22 33.30 11.11
CA ARG A 1 0.59 32.68 12.30
C ARG A 1 1.54 31.59 12.81
N HIS A 2 2.18 31.77 13.96
CA HIS A 2 3.04 30.74 14.54
C HIS A 2 2.15 29.62 15.10
N ASN A 3 2.30 28.41 14.56
CA ASN A 3 1.55 27.24 15.02
C ASN A 3 2.18 26.72 16.32
N PHE A 4 1.36 26.57 17.37
CA PHE A 4 1.80 26.11 18.70
C PHE A 4 2.37 24.67 18.68
N LEU A 5 2.08 23.92 17.61
CA LEU A 5 2.56 22.55 17.41
C LEU A 5 3.94 22.46 16.76
N THR A 6 4.46 23.56 16.19
CA THR A 6 5.75 23.55 15.48
C THR A 6 6.92 23.06 16.35
N PRO A 7 7.05 23.46 17.63
CA PRO A 7 8.13 22.99 18.49
C PRO A 7 8.08 21.49 18.81
N PHE A 8 6.90 20.88 18.82
CA PHE A 8 6.73 19.45 19.15
C PHE A 8 6.90 18.54 17.93
N ARG A 9 6.92 19.10 16.72
CA ARG A 9 7.00 18.33 15.47
C ARG A 9 8.23 17.43 15.44
N ASP A 10 9.39 17.96 15.80
CA ASP A 10 10.66 17.23 15.70
C ASP A 10 10.74 16.12 16.75
N SER A 11 10.30 16.39 17.99
CA SER A 11 10.23 15.39 19.05
C SER A 11 9.29 14.24 18.70
N VAL A 12 8.09 14.55 18.18
CA VAL A 12 7.13 13.55 17.72
C VAL A 12 7.70 12.77 16.53
N SER A 13 8.36 13.44 15.58
CA SER A 13 8.97 12.76 14.44
C SER A 13 10.05 11.78 14.87
N ASN A 14 10.91 12.16 15.81
CA ASN A 14 11.96 11.28 16.33
C ASN A 14 11.36 10.08 17.06
N LEU A 15 10.33 10.31 17.89
CA LEU A 15 9.61 9.23 18.57
C LEU A 15 8.97 8.27 17.56
N VAL A 16 8.34 8.78 16.50
CA VAL A 16 7.74 7.95 15.45
C VAL A 16 8.81 7.14 14.70
N GLN A 17 9.99 7.69 14.44
CA GLN A 17 11.09 6.94 13.81
C GLN A 17 11.58 5.78 14.70
N VAL A 18 11.74 6.03 15.99
CA VAL A 18 12.13 4.99 16.96
C VAL A 18 11.06 3.90 17.02
N LEU A 19 9.78 4.28 17.16
CA LEU A 19 8.67 3.33 17.14
C LEU A 19 8.63 2.53 15.84
N ALA A 20 8.80 3.18 14.68
CA ALA A 20 8.80 2.51 13.38
C ALA A 20 9.91 1.46 13.27
N ALA A 21 11.11 1.73 13.82
CA ALA A 21 12.19 0.75 13.87
C ALA A 21 11.81 -0.48 14.70
N PHE A 22 11.22 -0.29 15.89
CA PHE A 22 10.72 -1.40 16.72
C PHE A 22 9.57 -2.15 16.05
N THR A 23 8.62 -1.44 15.44
CA THR A 23 7.49 -2.03 14.71
C THR A 23 7.97 -2.89 13.55
N PHE A 24 8.97 -2.44 12.81
CA PHE A 24 9.56 -3.25 11.74
C PHE A 24 10.16 -4.55 12.28
N GLY A 25 10.97 -4.46 13.35
CA GLY A 25 11.56 -5.61 14.01
C GLY A 25 10.50 -6.61 14.52
N LEU A 26 9.48 -6.12 15.22
CA LEU A 26 8.36 -6.93 15.70
C LEU A 26 7.57 -7.56 14.54
N GLY A 27 7.38 -6.83 13.44
CA GLY A 27 6.74 -7.35 12.24
C GLY A 27 7.49 -8.54 11.64
N VAL A 28 8.82 -8.43 11.51
CA VAL A 28 9.68 -9.53 11.04
C VAL A 28 9.62 -10.71 12.01
N VAL A 29 9.75 -10.47 13.32
CA VAL A 29 9.68 -11.53 14.34
C VAL A 29 8.34 -12.25 14.29
N ASN A 30 7.23 -11.51 14.18
CA ASN A 30 5.89 -12.09 14.09
C ASN A 30 5.73 -13.00 12.85
N LEU A 31 6.21 -12.55 11.69
CA LEU A 31 6.19 -13.36 10.46
C LEU A 31 7.01 -14.64 10.60
N VAL A 32 8.21 -14.54 11.19
CA VAL A 32 9.09 -15.68 11.44
C VAL A 32 8.46 -16.66 12.44
N LEU A 33 7.80 -16.17 13.50
CA LEU A 33 7.13 -17.03 14.47
C LEU A 33 5.97 -17.81 13.84
N ILE A 34 5.12 -17.14 13.06
CA ILE A 34 3.96 -17.75 12.40
C ILE A 34 4.41 -18.80 11.38
N HIS A 35 5.23 -18.40 10.41
CA HIS A 35 5.69 -19.32 9.36
C HIS A 35 6.67 -20.36 9.90
N GLY A 36 7.49 -20.00 10.89
CA GLY A 36 8.39 -20.93 11.58
C GLY A 36 7.62 -22.05 12.26
N ARG A 37 6.52 -21.75 12.95
CA ARG A 37 5.65 -22.77 13.55
C ARG A 37 5.10 -23.74 12.51
N HIS A 38 4.69 -23.27 11.33
CA HIS A 38 4.24 -24.14 10.23
C HIS A 38 5.34 -25.06 9.70
N VAL A 39 6.59 -24.59 9.66
CA VAL A 39 7.76 -25.39 9.26
C VAL A 39 8.09 -26.45 10.30
N LEU A 40 8.14 -26.07 11.58
CA LEU A 40 8.43 -26.95 12.72
C LEU A 40 7.35 -28.02 12.90
N GLN A 41 6.07 -27.66 12.77
CA GLN A 41 4.93 -28.56 12.96
C GLN A 41 4.55 -29.33 11.68
N ARG A 42 5.30 -29.15 10.57
CA ARG A 42 5.07 -29.83 9.28
C ARG A 42 3.60 -29.81 8.84
N THR A 43 2.94 -28.68 9.04
CA THR A 43 1.52 -28.52 8.69
C THR A 43 1.32 -28.54 7.17
N ALA A 44 0.08 -28.69 6.69
CA ALA A 44 -0.24 -28.65 5.26
C ALA A 44 0.27 -27.38 4.53
N ASN A 45 0.50 -26.28 5.27
CA ASN A 45 1.01 -25.01 4.73
C ASN A 45 2.56 -24.93 4.66
N LEU A 46 3.26 -26.05 4.85
CA LEU A 46 4.72 -26.13 4.78
C LEU A 46 5.29 -25.55 3.47
N PRO A 47 4.75 -25.84 2.26
CA PRO A 47 5.32 -25.31 1.02
C PRO A 47 5.30 -23.78 0.96
N PHE A 48 4.22 -23.16 1.41
CA PHE A 48 4.10 -21.70 1.46
C PHE A 48 5.08 -21.06 2.45
N SER A 49 5.27 -21.71 3.60
CA SER A 49 6.23 -21.24 4.61
C SER A 49 7.68 -21.37 4.14
N LEU A 50 8.00 -22.45 3.41
CA LEU A 50 9.31 -22.61 2.77
C LEU A 50 9.55 -21.57 1.67
N ALA A 51 8.54 -21.28 0.85
CA ALA A 51 8.61 -20.24 -0.17
C ALA A 51 8.81 -18.84 0.45
N PHE A 52 8.17 -18.57 1.59
CA PHE A 52 8.38 -17.32 2.34
C PHE A 52 9.83 -17.21 2.83
N PHE A 53 10.35 -18.22 3.55
CA PHE A 53 11.71 -18.16 4.09
C PHE A 53 12.77 -18.11 3.00
N SER A 54 12.61 -18.87 1.91
CA SER A 54 13.54 -18.83 0.80
C SER A 54 13.52 -17.47 0.11
N GLY A 55 12.35 -16.92 -0.20
CA GLY A 55 12.20 -15.59 -0.78
C GLY A 55 12.77 -14.48 0.10
N PHE A 56 12.48 -14.53 1.41
CA PHE A 56 13.00 -13.58 2.39
C PHE A 56 14.52 -13.62 2.48
N LEU A 57 15.11 -14.81 2.59
CA LEU A 57 16.56 -14.98 2.68
C LEU A 57 17.25 -14.55 1.38
N LEU A 58 16.73 -14.99 0.22
CA LEU A 58 17.28 -14.63 -1.09
C LEU A 58 17.26 -13.11 -1.30
N MET A 59 16.13 -12.46 -1.03
CA MET A 59 16.00 -11.02 -1.21
C MET A 59 16.90 -10.24 -0.24
N THR A 60 17.00 -10.69 1.01
CA THR A 60 17.87 -10.06 2.02
C THR A 60 19.35 -10.17 1.63
N VAL A 61 19.80 -11.37 1.24
CA VAL A 61 21.20 -11.61 0.84
C VAL A 61 21.54 -10.84 -0.44
N VAL A 62 20.70 -10.94 -1.48
CA VAL A 62 20.93 -10.25 -2.75
C VAL A 62 20.91 -8.73 -2.58
N GLY A 63 19.92 -8.19 -1.87
CA GLY A 63 19.83 -6.75 -1.60
C GLY A 63 21.00 -6.24 -0.77
N PHE A 64 21.44 -6.99 0.24
CA PHE A 64 22.59 -6.63 1.06
C PHE A 64 23.88 -6.60 0.24
N ILE A 65 24.15 -7.64 -0.55
CA ILE A 65 25.36 -7.71 -1.37
C ILE A 65 25.34 -6.65 -2.47
N GLN A 66 24.20 -6.45 -3.14
CA GLN A 66 24.04 -5.40 -4.15
C GLN A 66 24.35 -4.00 -3.57
N ARG A 67 23.96 -3.74 -2.31
CA ARG A 67 24.18 -2.43 -1.66
C ARG A 67 25.62 -2.22 -1.20
N TYR A 68 26.23 -3.20 -0.54
CA TYR A 68 27.52 -3.03 0.14
C TYR A 68 28.72 -3.53 -0.66
N SER A 69 28.52 -4.55 -1.49
CA SER A 69 29.61 -5.22 -2.21
C SER A 69 29.18 -5.66 -3.62
N PRO A 70 28.74 -4.72 -4.49
CA PRO A 70 28.18 -5.06 -5.80
C PRO A 70 29.16 -5.76 -6.75
N GLN A 71 30.45 -5.69 -6.46
CA GLN A 71 31.53 -6.26 -7.28
C GLN A 71 31.88 -7.71 -6.91
N LEU A 72 31.39 -8.23 -5.77
CA LEU A 72 31.63 -9.63 -5.39
C LEU A 72 31.05 -10.56 -6.46
N TRP A 73 31.83 -11.53 -6.95
CA TRP A 73 31.42 -12.42 -8.05
C TRP A 73 31.03 -11.74 -9.38
N ALA A 74 31.13 -10.41 -9.49
CA ALA A 74 31.02 -9.70 -10.75
C ALA A 74 32.38 -9.77 -11.47
N LYS A 75 32.61 -10.83 -12.25
CA LYS A 75 33.79 -10.93 -13.12
C LYS A 75 33.67 -9.88 -14.22
N GLY A 76 34.35 -8.75 -14.05
CA GLY A 76 34.59 -7.75 -15.10
C GLY A 76 33.32 -7.20 -15.73
N ALA A 77 32.55 -6.39 -15.01
CA ALA A 77 31.50 -5.60 -15.63
C ALA A 77 32.17 -4.52 -16.51
N GLY A 78 32.18 -4.74 -17.82
CA GLY A 78 32.52 -3.69 -18.79
C GLY A 78 31.51 -2.55 -18.72
N THR A 79 31.90 -1.36 -19.21
CA THR A 79 31.02 -0.19 -19.31
C THR A 79 29.70 -0.57 -20.01
N GLY A 80 28.59 -0.53 -19.27
CA GLY A 80 27.24 -0.85 -19.78
C GLY A 80 26.70 -2.25 -19.45
N GLN A 81 27.45 -3.11 -18.75
CA GLN A 81 26.95 -4.41 -18.30
C GLN A 81 26.34 -4.32 -16.89
N ILE A 82 25.15 -4.92 -16.71
CA ILE A 82 24.49 -5.03 -15.41
C ILE A 82 25.32 -5.98 -14.54
N ALA A 83 25.78 -5.52 -13.38
CA ALA A 83 26.50 -6.36 -12.43
C ALA A 83 25.61 -7.54 -12.00
N PHE A 84 26.18 -8.74 -11.79
CA PHE A 84 25.43 -9.95 -11.44
C PHE A 84 24.39 -9.71 -10.32
N TRP A 85 24.80 -9.06 -9.24
CA TRP A 85 23.92 -8.75 -8.11
C TRP A 85 22.83 -7.72 -8.42
N GLU A 86 23.12 -6.76 -9.30
CA GLU A 86 22.10 -5.82 -9.77
C GLU A 86 21.05 -6.54 -10.63
N GLY A 87 21.49 -7.45 -11.51
CA GLY A 87 20.61 -8.29 -12.32
C GLY A 87 19.75 -9.21 -11.46
N MET A 88 20.35 -9.87 -10.46
CA MET A 88 19.63 -10.70 -9.49
C MET A 88 18.63 -9.88 -8.66
N HIS A 89 19.02 -8.68 -8.21
CA HIS A 89 18.11 -7.79 -7.49
C HIS A 89 16.92 -7.38 -8.37
N LYS A 90 17.17 -6.98 -9.62
CA LYS A 90 16.09 -6.65 -10.58
C LYS A 90 15.18 -7.85 -10.83
N LEU A 91 15.73 -9.05 -11.01
CA LEU A 91 14.93 -10.25 -11.22
C LEU A 91 14.05 -10.59 -10.02
N LEU A 92 14.59 -10.53 -8.79
CA LEU A 92 13.83 -10.82 -7.58
C LEU A 92 12.80 -9.72 -7.28
N PHE A 93 13.18 -8.45 -7.46
CA PHE A 93 12.32 -7.31 -7.15
C PHE A 93 11.28 -7.09 -8.24
N GLU A 94 11.71 -6.73 -9.45
CA GLU A 94 10.84 -6.39 -10.58
C GLU A 94 10.22 -7.63 -11.23
N GLY A 95 10.95 -8.75 -11.26
CA GLY A 95 10.48 -9.98 -11.90
C GLY A 95 9.60 -10.87 -11.02
N MET A 96 9.72 -10.79 -9.69
CA MET A 96 8.93 -11.63 -8.77
C MET A 96 8.08 -10.81 -7.80
N LEU A 97 8.70 -9.93 -6.99
CA LEU A 97 7.98 -9.21 -5.94
C LEU A 97 6.92 -8.24 -6.49
N LEU A 98 7.26 -7.47 -7.52
CA LEU A 98 6.32 -6.53 -8.15
C LEU A 98 5.09 -7.25 -8.74
N PRO A 99 5.22 -8.31 -9.55
CA PRO A 99 4.08 -9.07 -10.03
C PRO A 99 3.24 -9.67 -8.89
N LEU A 100 3.86 -10.24 -7.87
CA LEU A 100 3.14 -10.82 -6.72
C LEU A 100 2.34 -9.77 -5.93
N THR A 101 2.89 -8.57 -5.74
CA THR A 101 2.14 -7.48 -5.10
C THR A 101 1.03 -6.97 -6.01
N SER A 102 1.28 -6.88 -7.33
CA SER A 102 0.29 -6.49 -8.33
C SER A 102 -0.89 -7.47 -8.41
N THR A 103 -0.67 -8.78 -8.28
CA THR A 103 -1.78 -9.76 -8.25
C THR A 103 -2.67 -9.58 -7.02
N VAL A 104 -2.10 -9.31 -5.84
CA VAL A 104 -2.87 -9.01 -4.62
C VAL A 104 -3.68 -7.72 -4.79
N PHE A 105 -3.06 -6.66 -5.32
CA PHE A 105 -3.78 -5.41 -5.59
C PHE A 105 -4.86 -5.55 -6.67
N SER A 106 -4.61 -6.34 -7.71
CA SER A 106 -5.58 -6.66 -8.76
C SER A 106 -6.79 -7.41 -8.20
N LEU A 107 -6.55 -8.42 -7.35
CA LEU A 107 -7.62 -9.14 -6.65
C LEU A 107 -8.40 -8.20 -5.73
N LEU A 108 -7.72 -7.35 -4.97
CA LEU A 108 -8.37 -6.36 -4.11
C LEU A 108 -9.24 -5.40 -4.94
N ALA A 109 -8.72 -4.87 -6.05
CA ALA A 109 -9.46 -4.00 -6.97
C ALA A 109 -10.67 -4.73 -7.55
N PHE A 110 -10.50 -5.97 -8.01
CA PHE A 110 -11.60 -6.81 -8.51
C PHE A 110 -12.69 -7.01 -7.45
N PHE A 111 -12.32 -7.33 -6.20
CA PHE A 111 -13.29 -7.49 -5.11
C PHE A 111 -14.01 -6.18 -4.75
N ILE A 112 -13.28 -5.06 -4.70
CA ILE A 112 -13.88 -3.74 -4.47
C ILE A 112 -14.89 -3.41 -5.58
N VAL A 113 -14.50 -3.59 -6.85
CA VAL A 113 -15.39 -3.33 -7.99
C VAL A 113 -16.58 -4.29 -8.00
N SER A 114 -16.39 -5.57 -7.70
CA SER A 114 -17.47 -6.56 -7.62
C SER A 114 -18.49 -6.20 -6.53
N ALA A 115 -18.00 -5.84 -5.34
CA ALA A 115 -18.85 -5.39 -4.24
C ALA A 115 -19.56 -4.07 -4.58
N ALA A 116 -18.84 -3.10 -5.14
CA ALA A 116 -19.38 -1.81 -5.55
C ALA A 116 -20.42 -1.97 -6.66
N TYR A 117 -20.18 -2.80 -7.68
CA TYR A 117 -21.16 -3.08 -8.74
C TYR A 117 -22.45 -3.69 -8.18
N ARG A 118 -22.32 -4.64 -7.23
CA ARG A 118 -23.49 -5.21 -6.54
C ARG A 118 -24.25 -4.16 -5.73
N ALA A 119 -23.56 -3.21 -5.12
CA ALA A 119 -24.16 -2.11 -4.35
C ALA A 119 -24.71 -0.96 -5.24
N PHE A 120 -24.11 -0.72 -6.42
CA PHE A 120 -24.43 0.35 -7.36
C PHE A 120 -25.32 -0.07 -8.52
N ARG A 121 -25.87 -1.30 -8.52
CA ARG A 121 -26.78 -1.75 -9.59
C ARG A 121 -27.85 -0.68 -9.83
N ILE A 122 -27.75 0.00 -10.97
CA ILE A 122 -28.45 1.26 -11.29
C ILE A 122 -29.94 1.07 -11.08
N ARG A 123 -30.40 1.52 -9.92
CA ARG A 123 -31.82 1.51 -9.51
C ARG A 123 -32.21 2.83 -8.87
N THR A 124 -31.25 3.71 -8.55
CA THR A 124 -31.46 4.98 -7.87
C THR A 124 -30.72 6.10 -8.60
N LEU A 125 -31.27 7.32 -8.53
CA LEU A 125 -30.65 8.54 -9.08
C LEU A 125 -29.27 8.81 -8.44
N GLU A 126 -29.13 8.47 -7.15
CA GLU A 126 -27.88 8.59 -6.41
C GLU A 126 -26.75 7.74 -7.00
N ALA A 127 -27.04 6.48 -7.36
CA ALA A 127 -26.05 5.60 -8.00
C ALA A 127 -25.63 6.13 -9.38
N GLY A 128 -26.57 6.71 -10.14
CA GLY A 128 -26.27 7.37 -11.41
C GLY A 128 -25.35 8.57 -11.25
N LEU A 129 -25.61 9.44 -10.26
CA LEU A 129 -24.77 10.59 -9.96
C LEU A 129 -23.33 10.18 -9.61
N LEU A 130 -23.18 9.16 -8.77
CA LEU A 130 -21.86 8.62 -8.38
C LEU A 130 -21.12 8.02 -9.58
N MET A 131 -21.83 7.31 -10.47
CA MET A 131 -21.25 6.76 -11.69
C MET A 131 -20.75 7.86 -12.64
N THR A 132 -21.54 8.92 -12.85
CA THR A 132 -21.12 10.07 -13.66
C THR A 132 -19.89 10.75 -13.04
N ALA A 133 -19.89 10.95 -11.72
CA ALA A 133 -18.75 11.50 -10.99
C ALA A 133 -17.49 10.65 -11.17
N ALA A 134 -17.61 9.32 -11.08
CA ALA A 134 -16.50 8.39 -11.30
C ALA A 134 -15.94 8.46 -12.73
N ILE A 135 -16.82 8.54 -13.74
CA ILE A 135 -16.42 8.70 -15.16
C ILE A 135 -15.62 9.99 -15.34
N ILE A 136 -16.07 11.11 -14.77
CA ILE A 136 -15.36 12.40 -14.84
C ILE A 136 -13.96 12.28 -14.25
N VAL A 137 -13.81 11.70 -13.06
CA VAL A 137 -12.51 11.54 -12.40
C VAL A 137 -11.60 10.61 -13.20
N MET A 138 -12.12 9.49 -13.72
CA MET A 138 -11.32 8.56 -14.51
C MET A 138 -10.82 9.21 -15.82
N LEU A 139 -11.68 9.94 -16.53
CA LEU A 139 -11.28 10.64 -17.76
C LEU A 139 -10.25 11.74 -17.48
N ALA A 140 -10.37 12.47 -16.37
CA ALA A 140 -9.43 13.54 -16.02
C ALA A 140 -7.99 13.04 -15.75
N ASN A 141 -7.81 11.78 -15.34
CA ASN A 141 -6.50 11.19 -15.06
C ASN A 141 -5.83 10.55 -16.30
N VAL A 142 -6.48 10.58 -17.47
CA VAL A 142 -5.96 10.03 -18.73
C VAL A 142 -5.69 11.18 -19.71
N PRO A 143 -4.60 11.14 -20.52
CA PRO A 143 -4.31 12.20 -21.50
C PRO A 143 -5.45 12.49 -22.48
N VAL A 144 -6.34 11.53 -22.73
CA VAL A 144 -7.54 11.71 -23.57
C VAL A 144 -8.52 12.73 -22.98
N GLY A 145 -8.68 12.79 -21.65
CA GLY A 145 -9.60 13.73 -21.01
C GLY A 145 -9.17 15.19 -21.15
N THR A 146 -7.85 15.43 -21.13
CA THR A 146 -7.30 16.78 -21.33
C THR A 146 -7.39 17.21 -22.80
N TRP A 147 -7.18 16.27 -23.73
CA TRP A 147 -7.37 16.53 -25.15
C TRP A 147 -8.84 16.88 -25.47
N LEU A 148 -9.80 16.14 -24.90
CA LEU A 148 -11.23 16.35 -25.14
C LEU A 148 -11.75 17.71 -24.65
N THR A 149 -11.08 18.33 -23.67
CA THR A 149 -11.46 19.64 -23.11
C THR A 149 -10.46 20.76 -23.43
N SER A 150 -9.49 20.49 -24.31
CA SER A 150 -8.47 21.45 -24.73
C SER A 150 -9.04 22.67 -25.46
N TRP A 151 -10.20 22.52 -26.11
CA TRP A 151 -10.93 23.60 -26.80
C TRP A 151 -11.62 24.58 -25.84
N LEU A 152 -11.73 24.24 -24.55
CA LEU A 152 -12.31 25.13 -23.55
C LEU A 152 -11.28 26.14 -23.04
N PRO A 153 -11.65 27.42 -22.87
CA PRO A 153 -10.77 28.46 -22.38
C PRO A 153 -10.09 28.08 -21.06
N THR A 154 -8.82 28.44 -20.92
CA THR A 154 -8.03 28.26 -19.68
C THR A 154 -8.42 29.26 -18.60
N GLU A 155 -9.07 30.37 -18.97
CA GLU A 155 -9.42 31.47 -18.08
C GLU A 155 -10.91 31.83 -18.17
N GLY A 156 -11.47 32.33 -17.05
CA GLY A 156 -12.89 32.64 -16.92
C GLY A 156 -13.74 31.51 -16.31
N TRP A 157 -15.06 31.71 -16.27
CA TRP A 157 -16.02 30.80 -15.65
C TRP A 157 -16.11 29.44 -16.37
N LEU A 158 -15.84 29.41 -17.68
CA LEU A 158 -15.85 28.20 -18.52
C LEU A 158 -14.77 27.19 -18.12
N LYS A 159 -13.74 27.61 -17.37
CA LYS A 159 -12.69 26.74 -16.83
C LYS A 159 -13.25 25.60 -15.95
N TRP A 160 -14.37 25.83 -15.27
CA TRP A 160 -15.01 24.83 -14.40
C TRP A 160 -15.55 23.61 -15.17
N PHE A 161 -15.87 23.77 -16.46
CA PHE A 161 -16.35 22.67 -17.31
C PHE A 161 -15.24 21.81 -17.89
N ARG A 162 -13.98 22.21 -17.72
CA ARG A 162 -12.84 21.37 -18.07
C ARG A 162 -12.78 20.17 -17.13
N LEU A 163 -12.62 18.98 -17.69
CA LEU A 163 -12.68 17.72 -16.95
C LEU A 163 -11.66 17.69 -15.80
N GLU A 164 -10.49 18.30 -16.00
CA GLU A 164 -9.44 18.37 -15.00
C GLU A 164 -9.87 19.19 -13.78
N ASN A 165 -10.49 20.36 -13.99
CA ASN A 165 -10.90 21.23 -12.88
C ASN A 165 -12.09 20.64 -12.12
N ALA A 166 -13.05 20.04 -12.84
CA ALA A 166 -14.18 19.34 -12.22
C ALA A 166 -13.71 18.15 -11.37
N ALA A 167 -12.76 17.35 -11.88
CA ALA A 167 -12.18 16.24 -11.12
C ALA A 167 -11.34 16.70 -9.93
N ILE A 168 -10.56 17.78 -10.08
CA ILE A 168 -9.81 18.38 -8.96
C ILE A 168 -10.78 18.85 -7.87
N TRP A 169 -11.85 19.54 -8.23
CA TRP A 169 -12.84 19.98 -7.24
C TRP A 169 -13.50 18.79 -6.53
N LEU A 170 -13.92 17.77 -7.27
CA LEU A 170 -14.51 16.55 -6.73
C LEU A 170 -13.53 15.80 -5.79
N THR A 171 -12.26 15.68 -6.16
CA THR A 171 -11.26 14.97 -5.35
C THR A 171 -10.74 15.78 -4.16
N THR A 172 -10.69 17.12 -4.25
CA THR A 172 -10.13 17.95 -3.17
C THR A 172 -11.18 18.47 -2.19
N GLN A 173 -12.42 18.70 -2.63
CA GLN A 173 -13.47 19.24 -1.78
C GLN A 173 -14.41 18.13 -1.28
N ILE A 174 -14.90 17.27 -2.18
CA ILE A 174 -15.87 16.22 -1.82
C ILE A 174 -15.18 15.00 -1.20
N ASN A 175 -14.04 14.56 -1.75
CA ASN A 175 -13.37 13.36 -1.23
C ASN A 175 -12.57 13.64 0.07
N ALA A 176 -12.06 14.87 0.25
CA ALA A 176 -11.26 15.22 1.44
C ALA A 176 -11.93 14.93 2.80
N PRO A 177 -13.21 15.26 3.07
CA PRO A 177 -13.85 14.90 4.33
C PRO A 177 -13.97 13.38 4.50
N THR A 178 -14.28 12.64 3.44
CA THR A 178 -14.38 11.18 3.46
C THR A 178 -13.04 10.53 3.78
N GLN A 179 -11.95 10.97 3.14
CA GLN A 179 -10.60 10.47 3.44
C GLN A 179 -10.22 10.72 4.90
N ARG A 180 -10.53 11.91 5.42
CA ARG A 180 -10.29 12.25 6.83
C ARG A 180 -11.12 11.36 7.77
N ALA A 181 -12.38 11.11 7.44
CA ALA A 181 -13.24 10.24 8.23
C ALA A 181 -12.74 8.78 8.25
N ILE A 182 -12.33 8.24 7.10
CA ILE A 182 -11.74 6.89 7.00
C ILE A 182 -10.46 6.80 7.82
N LEU A 183 -9.55 7.77 7.67
CA LEU A 183 -8.30 7.82 8.42
C LEU A 183 -8.58 7.90 9.92
N PHE A 184 -9.48 8.79 10.34
CA PHE A 184 -9.86 8.91 11.74
C PHE A 184 -10.43 7.60 12.29
N GLY A 185 -11.35 6.96 11.56
CA GLY A 185 -11.91 5.67 11.94
C GLY A 185 -10.85 4.56 12.06
N LEU A 186 -9.90 4.52 11.12
CA LEU A 186 -8.77 3.59 11.16
C LEU A 186 -7.91 3.81 12.42
N TRP A 187 -7.57 5.06 12.74
CA TRP A 187 -6.76 5.37 13.92
C TRP A 187 -7.51 5.10 15.23
N VAL A 188 -8.79 5.43 15.32
CA VAL A 188 -9.61 5.10 16.50
C VAL A 188 -9.74 3.59 16.68
N GLY A 189 -9.94 2.85 15.57
CA GLY A 189 -9.95 1.38 15.60
C GLY A 189 -8.61 0.79 16.05
N ALA A 190 -7.49 1.34 15.55
CA ALA A 190 -6.15 0.93 15.95
C ALA A 190 -5.87 1.23 17.43
N LEU A 191 -6.30 2.38 17.94
CA LEU A 191 -6.21 2.72 19.37
C LEU A 191 -7.04 1.77 20.22
N GLY A 192 -8.26 1.43 19.78
CA GLY A 192 -9.11 0.46 20.46
C GLY A 192 -8.46 -0.92 20.54
N ALA A 193 -7.86 -1.39 19.44
CA ALA A 193 -7.09 -2.63 19.42
C ALA A 193 -5.87 -2.55 20.35
N ALA A 194 -5.09 -1.47 20.31
CA ALA A 194 -3.93 -1.29 21.16
C ALA A 194 -4.29 -1.26 22.66
N LEU A 195 -5.38 -0.59 23.04
CA LEU A 195 -5.87 -0.58 24.42
C LEU A 195 -6.32 -1.97 24.87
N ARG A 196 -6.96 -2.74 23.98
CA ARG A 196 -7.37 -4.11 24.27
C ARG A 196 -6.16 -5.01 24.56
N ILE A 197 -5.10 -4.89 23.75
CA ILE A 197 -3.81 -5.58 23.98
C ILE A 197 -3.20 -5.13 25.31
N TRP A 198 -3.10 -3.82 25.53
CA TRP A 198 -2.42 -3.25 26.69
C TRP A 198 -3.09 -3.61 28.02
N LEU A 199 -4.43 -3.62 28.02
CA LEU A 199 -5.23 -4.05 29.18
C LEU A 199 -5.38 -5.57 29.27
N SER A 200 -4.73 -6.34 28.38
CA SER A 200 -4.83 -7.80 28.31
C SER A 200 -6.28 -8.32 28.26
N LEU A 201 -7.17 -7.57 27.60
CA LEU A 201 -8.57 -7.95 27.41
C LEU A 201 -8.73 -8.98 26.28
N GLU A 202 -7.64 -9.34 25.63
CA GLU A 202 -7.56 -10.43 24.67
C GLU A 202 -7.47 -11.74 25.42
N ARG A 203 -8.62 -12.39 25.64
CA ARG A 203 -8.61 -13.77 26.09
C ARG A 203 -8.03 -14.62 24.97
N THR A 204 -6.82 -15.13 25.15
CA THR A 204 -6.26 -16.18 24.31
C THR A 204 -7.25 -17.33 24.33
N PHE A 205 -7.92 -17.59 23.20
CA PHE A 205 -8.77 -18.76 23.07
C PHE A 205 -7.86 -19.97 23.22
N THR A 206 -7.85 -20.57 24.40
CA THR A 206 -7.23 -21.86 24.63
C THR A 206 -7.98 -22.85 23.75
N ALA A 207 -7.44 -23.12 22.55
CA ALA A 207 -7.76 -24.31 21.78
C ALA A 207 -7.17 -25.51 22.55
N GLY A 208 -7.79 -25.81 23.69
CA GLY A 208 -7.62 -27.01 24.47
C GLY A 208 -8.87 -27.84 24.28
N GLY A 209 -8.79 -28.79 23.35
CA GLY A 209 -9.89 -29.66 22.96
C GLY A 209 -9.39 -30.89 22.23
N ARG A 210 -8.43 -31.58 22.88
CA ARG A 210 -7.68 -32.78 22.47
C ARG A 210 -6.54 -32.57 21.49
#